data_AF-M3ABM1-F1
#
_entry.id   AF-M3ABM1-F1
#
_cell.length_a   1.000
_cell.length_b   1.000
_cell.length_c   1.000
_cell.angle_alpha   90.00
_cell.angle_beta   90.00
_cell.angle_gamma   90.00
#
_symmetry.space_group_name_H-M   'P 1'
#
loop_
_entity.id
_entity.type
_entity.pdbx_description
1 polymer ?
#
loop_
_entity_poly.entity_id
_entity_poly.type
_entity_poly.pdbx_seq_one_letter_code
_entity_poly.pdbx_strand_id
1 'polypeptide(L)'
;MSPAHRIPPSGNPLIDQQHGRLSELIQQAALAARDNDGAAPFLQALTQFRRALAHHFSVEKVIFSGAGFDAASGHGRAHAMILERLDSGLHSAGDLSTVQARHRVLEELERILLDHEMLEDAAYWDAVRAHSASPALKWTELMAIGIGWVDDQHRDMVDLLNQLSRAARTEDHAAVSPLLQQFLHLARQHFAAEERHLEARGRPLSGHRADHARMLAEFDQLAAAEGHGPRILVDHYLRFWVMEHILGIDRQDLME
;
A
#
# COMPACT_ATOMS: atom_id res chain seq x y z
N MET A 1 -23.83 19.25 9.90
CA MET A 1 -23.44 17.83 9.73
C MET A 1 -23.96 17.42 8.36
N SER A 2 -23.10 17.39 7.35
CA SER A 2 -23.46 16.80 6.07
C SER A 2 -23.60 15.28 6.26
N PRO A 3 -24.51 14.61 5.54
CA PRO A 3 -24.60 13.16 5.60
C PRO A 3 -23.25 12.59 5.19
N ALA A 4 -22.68 11.72 6.03
CA ALA A 4 -21.40 11.07 5.78
C ALA A 4 -21.45 10.44 4.38
N HIS A 5 -20.65 10.99 3.46
CA HIS A 5 -20.46 10.41 2.14
C HIS A 5 -19.90 9.01 2.38
N ARG A 6 -20.69 7.97 2.09
CA ARG A 6 -20.21 6.60 2.19
C ARG A 6 -19.42 6.31 0.92
N ILE A 7 -18.12 6.16 1.10
CA ILE A 7 -17.18 5.74 0.08
C ILE A 7 -17.63 4.35 -0.41
N PRO A 8 -17.84 4.16 -1.71
CA PRO A 8 -18.13 2.84 -2.25
C PRO A 8 -16.98 1.87 -1.97
N PRO A 9 -17.25 0.57 -1.76
CA PRO A 9 -16.19 -0.41 -1.54
C PRO A 9 -15.32 -0.57 -2.80
N SER A 10 -14.01 -0.51 -2.61
CA SER A 10 -13.00 -0.71 -3.65
C SER A 10 -12.98 -2.15 -4.18
N GLY A 11 -13.49 -3.10 -3.39
CA GLY A 11 -13.34 -4.54 -3.64
C GLY A 11 -12.05 -5.13 -3.08
N ASN A 12 -11.28 -4.34 -2.34
CA ASN A 12 -10.16 -4.80 -1.54
C ASN A 12 -10.40 -4.41 -0.06
N PRO A 13 -10.62 -5.40 0.83
CA PRO A 13 -10.89 -5.14 2.25
C PRO A 13 -9.80 -4.33 2.96
N LEU A 14 -8.53 -4.41 2.51
CA LEU A 14 -7.43 -3.65 3.09
C LEU A 14 -7.55 -2.15 2.77
N ILE A 15 -7.85 -1.82 1.52
CA ILE A 15 -8.11 -0.44 1.08
C ILE A 15 -9.34 0.10 1.82
N ASP A 16 -10.44 -0.67 1.85
CA ASP A 16 -11.69 -0.25 2.50
C ASP A 16 -11.49 0.00 4.01
N GLN A 17 -10.65 -0.80 4.68
CA GLN A 17 -10.28 -0.59 6.07
C GLN A 17 -9.43 0.67 6.27
N GLN A 18 -8.48 0.95 5.35
CA GLN A 18 -7.65 2.15 5.40
C GLN A 18 -8.47 3.43 5.16
N HIS A 19 -9.42 3.43 4.21
CA HIS A 19 -10.39 4.52 4.03
C HIS A 19 -11.20 4.78 5.30
N GLY A 20 -11.70 3.71 5.94
CA GLY A 20 -12.38 3.81 7.23
C GLY A 20 -11.50 4.46 8.30
N ARG A 21 -10.23 4.06 8.38
CA ARG A 21 -9.26 4.62 9.33
C ARG A 21 -8.95 6.10 9.06
N LEU A 22 -8.83 6.51 7.80
CA LEU A 22 -8.64 7.91 7.42
C LEU A 22 -9.85 8.76 7.82
N SER A 23 -11.05 8.25 7.56
CA SER A 23 -12.32 8.88 7.96
C SER A 23 -12.42 9.04 9.49
N GLU A 24 -12.05 8.01 10.26
CA GLU A 24 -12.00 8.09 11.73
C GLU A 24 -11.02 9.17 12.23
N LEU A 25 -9.83 9.26 11.62
CA LEU A 25 -8.81 10.23 11.99
C LEU A 25 -9.25 11.66 11.69
N ILE A 26 -9.97 11.89 10.58
CA ILE A 26 -10.60 13.19 10.29
C ILE A 26 -11.66 13.52 11.33
N GLN A 27 -12.50 12.55 11.73
CA GLN A 27 -13.50 12.76 12.78
C GLN A 27 -12.85 13.10 14.13
N GLN A 28 -11.74 12.43 14.49
CA GLN A 28 -10.96 12.74 15.68
C GLN A 28 -10.38 14.17 15.61
N ALA A 29 -9.81 14.56 14.47
CA ALA A 29 -9.34 15.92 14.26
C ALA A 29 -10.49 16.94 14.34
N ALA A 30 -11.67 16.61 13.82
CA ALA A 30 -12.85 17.48 13.85
C ALA A 30 -13.38 17.71 15.26
N LEU A 31 -13.34 16.69 16.12
CA LEU A 31 -13.65 16.83 17.54
C LEU A 31 -12.59 17.70 18.23
N ALA A 32 -11.31 17.38 18.06
CA ALA A 32 -10.19 18.11 18.66
C ALA A 32 -10.06 19.56 18.20
N ALA A 33 -10.59 19.93 17.02
CA ALA A 33 -10.59 21.31 16.54
C ALA A 33 -11.56 22.23 17.28
N ARG A 34 -12.62 21.66 17.87
CA ARG A 34 -13.67 22.40 18.60
C ARG A 34 -13.28 22.67 20.05
N ASP A 35 -12.34 21.90 20.59
CA ASP A 35 -11.92 22.02 21.98
C ASP A 35 -11.00 23.22 22.20
N ASN A 36 -11.18 23.90 23.33
CA ASN A 36 -10.36 25.02 23.77
C ASN A 36 -9.12 24.58 24.57
N ASP A 37 -8.92 23.28 24.79
CA ASP A 37 -7.81 22.69 25.56
C ASP A 37 -6.45 22.73 24.82
N GLY A 38 -6.33 23.60 23.81
CA GLY A 38 -5.12 23.82 23.02
C GLY A 38 -5.01 22.95 21.76
N ALA A 39 -3.98 23.22 20.95
CA ALA A 39 -3.80 22.60 19.65
C ALA A 39 -3.23 21.17 19.69
N ALA A 40 -2.79 20.69 20.86
CA ALA A 40 -2.03 19.44 20.96
C ALA A 40 -2.83 18.18 20.51
N PRO A 41 -4.09 17.97 20.94
CA PRO A 41 -4.88 16.83 20.46
C PRO A 41 -5.14 16.90 18.95
N PHE A 42 -5.35 18.11 18.43
CA PHE A 42 -5.54 18.34 16.99
C PHE A 42 -4.27 18.00 16.20
N LEU A 43 -3.10 18.49 16.64
CA LEU A 43 -1.80 18.18 16.04
C LEU A 43 -1.48 16.68 16.06
N GLN A 44 -1.85 15.99 17.13
CA GLN A 44 -1.70 14.54 17.23
C GLN A 44 -2.55 13.83 16.19
N ALA A 45 -3.83 14.20 16.06
CA ALA A 45 -4.74 13.64 15.06
C ALA A 45 -4.24 13.90 13.63
N LEU A 46 -3.75 15.11 13.34
CA LEU A 46 -3.14 15.46 12.04
C LEU A 46 -1.92 14.62 11.70
N THR A 47 -1.03 14.42 12.68
CA THR A 47 0.18 13.62 12.51
C THR A 47 -0.18 12.16 12.22
N GLN A 48 -1.18 11.63 12.93
CA GLN A 48 -1.69 10.28 12.68
C GLN A 48 -2.36 10.17 11.31
N PHE A 49 -3.17 11.15 10.91
CA PHE A 49 -3.80 11.22 9.59
C PHE A 49 -2.77 11.22 8.47
N ARG A 50 -1.78 12.11 8.50
CA ARG A 50 -0.70 12.18 7.50
C ARG A 50 0.03 10.84 7.37
N ARG A 51 0.38 10.22 8.51
CA ARG A 51 1.05 8.92 8.52
C ARG A 51 0.16 7.82 7.93
N ALA A 52 -1.12 7.80 8.28
CA ALA A 52 -2.08 6.85 7.75
C ALA A 52 -2.30 7.04 6.24
N LEU A 53 -2.36 8.29 5.77
CA LEU A 53 -2.55 8.62 4.35
C LEU A 53 -1.35 8.19 3.52
N ALA A 54 -0.13 8.49 3.97
CA ALA A 54 1.08 8.05 3.28
C ALA A 54 1.19 6.52 3.20
N HIS A 55 0.78 5.82 4.26
CA HIS A 55 0.75 4.36 4.25
C HIS A 55 -0.35 3.79 3.36
N HIS A 56 -1.52 4.43 3.33
CA HIS A 56 -2.61 4.05 2.45
C HIS A 56 -2.19 4.14 0.97
N PHE A 57 -1.62 5.29 0.57
CA PHE A 57 -1.08 5.49 -0.77
C PHE A 57 0.00 4.48 -1.17
N SER A 58 0.83 4.04 -0.21
CA SER A 58 1.85 3.02 -0.47
C SER A 58 1.21 1.66 -0.76
N VAL A 59 0.18 1.29 0.00
CA VAL A 59 -0.57 0.05 -0.19
C VAL A 59 -1.33 0.03 -1.52
N GLU A 60 -1.97 1.14 -1.89
CA GLU A 60 -2.66 1.26 -3.17
C GLU A 60 -1.72 1.18 -4.36
N LYS A 61 -0.54 1.79 -4.27
CA LYS A 61 0.49 1.67 -5.31
C LYS A 61 0.79 0.21 -5.62
N VAL A 62 1.00 -0.61 -4.59
CA VAL A 62 1.28 -2.06 -4.73
C VAL A 62 0.09 -2.76 -5.40
N ILE A 63 -1.11 -2.53 -4.88
CA ILE A 63 -2.34 -3.19 -5.35
C ILE A 63 -2.64 -2.84 -6.80
N PHE A 64 -2.58 -1.56 -7.15
CA PHE A 64 -2.87 -1.09 -8.50
C PHE A 64 -1.76 -1.51 -9.48
N SER A 65 -0.49 -1.39 -9.11
CA SER A 65 0.61 -1.83 -9.99
C SER A 65 0.52 -3.33 -10.26
N GLY A 66 0.29 -4.15 -9.22
CA GLY A 66 0.10 -5.58 -9.36
C GLY A 66 -1.16 -5.99 -10.13
N ALA A 67 -2.20 -5.15 -10.18
CA ALA A 67 -3.40 -5.38 -10.98
C ALA A 67 -3.20 -5.08 -12.49
N GLY A 68 -2.03 -4.59 -12.91
CA GLY A 68 -1.66 -4.38 -14.31
C GLY A 68 -2.10 -3.03 -14.90
N PHE A 69 -1.92 -1.93 -14.19
CA PHE A 69 -2.32 -0.60 -14.67
C PHE A 69 -1.13 0.28 -15.09
N ASP A 70 -1.07 0.64 -16.38
CA ASP A 70 -0.11 1.63 -16.92
C ASP A 70 -0.25 3.02 -16.27
N ALA A 71 -1.43 3.32 -15.72
CA ALA A 71 -1.71 4.57 -15.02
C ALA A 71 -1.20 4.60 -13.56
N ALA A 72 -0.65 3.50 -13.02
CA ALA A 72 -0.10 3.46 -11.65
C ALA A 72 0.98 4.53 -11.43
N SER A 73 1.79 4.80 -12.46
CA SER A 73 2.80 5.87 -12.45
C SER A 73 2.19 7.28 -12.38
N GLY A 74 1.03 7.49 -13.00
CA GLY A 74 0.30 8.76 -12.94
C GLY A 74 -0.36 8.97 -11.58
N HIS A 75 -0.97 7.92 -11.06
CA HIS A 75 -1.63 7.90 -9.77
C HIS A 75 -0.65 8.09 -8.61
N GLY A 76 0.52 7.42 -8.63
CA GLY A 76 1.57 7.64 -7.63
C GLY A 76 2.10 9.10 -7.60
N ARG A 77 2.09 9.80 -8.74
CA ARG A 77 2.41 11.25 -8.77
C ARG A 77 1.31 12.08 -8.13
N ALA A 78 0.05 11.75 -8.36
CA ALA A 78 -1.07 12.44 -7.71
C ALA A 78 -0.99 12.29 -6.18
N HIS A 79 -0.70 11.09 -5.67
CA HIS A 79 -0.44 10.85 -4.25
C HIS A 79 0.70 11.72 -3.68
N ALA A 80 1.82 11.80 -4.41
CA ALA A 80 2.94 12.65 -3.99
C ALA A 80 2.53 14.14 -3.91
N MET A 81 1.76 14.63 -4.88
CA MET A 81 1.24 16.00 -4.88
C MET A 81 0.26 16.25 -3.74
N ILE A 82 -0.58 15.26 -3.38
CA ILE A 82 -1.49 15.36 -2.24
C ILE A 82 -0.71 15.48 -0.93
N LEU A 83 0.31 14.64 -0.72
CA LEU A 83 1.15 14.70 0.49
C LEU A 83 1.91 16.03 0.59
N GLU A 84 2.45 16.52 -0.53
CA GLU A 84 3.13 17.82 -0.58
C GLU A 84 2.17 18.99 -0.28
N ARG A 85 0.95 18.94 -0.83
CA ARG A 85 -0.10 19.93 -0.57
C ARG A 85 -0.53 19.91 0.89
N LEU A 86 -0.69 18.74 1.48
CA LEU A 86 -0.98 18.57 2.91
C LEU A 86 0.13 19.17 3.77
N ASP A 87 1.39 18.83 3.50
CA ASP A 87 2.55 19.34 4.24
C ASP A 87 2.68 20.86 4.14
N SER A 88 2.47 21.40 2.94
CA SER A 88 2.45 22.85 2.68
C SER A 88 1.28 23.55 3.38
N GLY A 89 0.09 22.93 3.38
CA GLY A 89 -1.10 23.40 4.08
C GLY A 89 -0.88 23.45 5.59
N LEU A 90 -0.29 22.40 6.16
CA LEU A 90 0.07 22.32 7.58
C LEU A 90 1.10 23.38 7.97
N HIS A 91 2.10 23.62 7.12
CA HIS A 91 3.10 24.66 7.35
C HIS A 91 2.51 26.07 7.27
N SER A 92 1.62 26.32 6.31
CA SER A 92 1.00 27.63 6.06
C SER A 92 -0.16 27.97 7.00
N ALA A 93 -0.79 26.97 7.64
CA ALA A 93 -1.88 27.17 8.60
C ALA A 93 -1.48 28.05 9.80
N GLY A 94 -0.18 28.23 10.05
CA GLY A 94 0.35 29.16 11.03
C GLY A 94 0.05 28.70 12.46
N ASP A 95 -0.45 29.61 13.31
CA ASP A 95 -0.79 29.29 14.68
C ASP A 95 -2.10 28.49 14.77
N LEU A 96 -1.96 27.18 14.98
CA LEU A 96 -3.06 26.24 15.18
C LEU A 96 -3.73 26.36 16.55
N SER A 97 -3.33 27.31 17.41
CA SER A 97 -4.04 27.62 18.66
C SER A 97 -5.48 28.09 18.42
N THR A 98 -5.74 28.71 17.26
CA THR A 98 -7.06 29.26 16.94
C THR A 98 -7.98 28.20 16.34
N VAL A 99 -9.26 28.20 16.73
CA VAL A 99 -10.30 27.32 16.16
C VAL A 99 -10.44 27.54 14.65
N GLN A 100 -10.34 28.79 14.19
CA GLN A 100 -10.45 29.13 12.76
C GLN A 100 -9.31 28.52 11.92
N ALA A 101 -8.08 28.50 12.42
CA ALA A 101 -6.97 27.84 11.72
C ALA A 101 -7.20 26.33 11.64
N ARG A 102 -7.65 25.70 12.74
CA ARG A 102 -7.94 24.27 12.78
C ARG A 102 -9.08 23.87 11.82
N HIS A 103 -10.14 24.66 11.74
CA HIS A 103 -11.24 24.44 10.78
C HIS A 103 -10.78 24.53 9.32
N ARG A 104 -9.92 25.48 8.96
CA ARG A 104 -9.37 25.57 7.60
C ARG A 104 -8.57 24.34 7.21
N VAL A 105 -7.78 23.78 8.14
CA VAL A 105 -7.05 22.54 7.89
C VAL A 105 -8.02 21.37 7.69
N LEU A 106 -9.08 21.27 8.50
CA LEU A 106 -10.08 20.21 8.36
C LEU A 106 -10.77 20.20 7.00
N GLU A 107 -11.19 21.37 6.51
CA GLU A 107 -11.80 21.49 5.17
C GLU A 107 -10.86 20.97 4.07
N GLU A 108 -9.55 21.19 4.24
CA GLU A 108 -8.54 20.68 3.30
C GLU A 108 -8.35 19.17 3.41
N LEU A 109 -8.37 18.58 4.61
CA LEU A 109 -8.30 17.13 4.79
C LEU A 109 -9.52 16.43 4.18
N GLU A 110 -10.71 16.95 4.44
CA GLU A 110 -11.96 16.41 3.90
C GLU A 110 -11.96 16.49 2.37
N ARG A 111 -11.47 17.60 1.79
CA ARG A 111 -11.31 17.74 0.34
C ARG A 111 -10.30 16.74 -0.23
N ILE A 112 -9.12 16.62 0.39
CA ILE A 112 -8.09 15.67 -0.03
C ILE A 112 -8.67 14.26 -0.10
N LEU A 113 -9.35 13.82 0.97
CA LEU A 113 -9.92 12.48 1.02
C LEU A 113 -10.99 12.28 -0.06
N LEU A 114 -11.90 13.24 -0.21
CA LEU A 114 -12.98 13.16 -1.20
C LEU A 114 -12.45 13.11 -2.64
N ASP A 115 -11.50 14.00 -2.99
CA ASP A 115 -10.93 14.07 -4.33
C ASP A 115 -10.17 12.78 -4.67
N HIS A 116 -9.36 12.28 -3.72
CA HIS A 116 -8.61 11.03 -3.83
C HIS A 116 -9.56 9.83 -4.07
N GLU A 117 -10.48 9.60 -3.13
CA GLU A 117 -11.31 8.39 -3.14
C GLU A 117 -12.37 8.38 -4.27
N MET A 118 -12.91 9.54 -4.67
CA MET A 118 -14.00 9.60 -5.65
C MET A 118 -13.53 9.80 -7.09
N LEU A 119 -12.44 10.54 -7.31
CA LEU A 119 -12.00 10.89 -8.66
C LEU A 119 -10.81 10.06 -9.11
N GLU A 120 -9.94 9.64 -8.19
CA GLU A 120 -8.73 8.90 -8.53
C GLU A 120 -8.95 7.39 -8.39
N ASP A 121 -9.32 6.90 -7.20
CA ASP A 121 -9.39 5.44 -6.95
C ASP A 121 -10.51 4.73 -7.70
N ALA A 122 -11.64 5.42 -7.91
CA ALA A 122 -12.82 4.86 -8.55
C ALA A 122 -12.52 4.30 -9.96
N ALA A 123 -11.52 4.86 -10.65
CA ALA A 123 -11.07 4.38 -11.95
C ALA A 123 -10.43 2.99 -11.90
N TYR A 124 -9.96 2.55 -10.74
CA TYR A 124 -9.19 1.31 -10.56
C TYR A 124 -9.98 0.17 -9.92
N TRP A 125 -11.11 0.47 -9.26
CA TRP A 125 -11.87 -0.50 -8.49
C TRP A 125 -12.34 -1.72 -9.31
N ASP A 126 -12.67 -1.56 -10.59
CA ASP A 126 -13.12 -2.68 -11.43
C ASP A 126 -12.05 -3.75 -11.60
N ALA A 127 -10.80 -3.37 -11.87
CA ALA A 127 -9.74 -4.37 -12.02
C ALA A 127 -9.24 -4.90 -10.67
N VAL A 128 -9.29 -4.09 -9.61
CA VAL A 128 -9.06 -4.59 -8.24
C VAL A 128 -10.07 -5.68 -7.90
N ARG A 129 -11.37 -5.44 -8.15
CA ARG A 129 -12.45 -6.44 -7.98
C ARG A 129 -12.23 -7.70 -8.81
N ALA A 130 -11.87 -7.55 -10.09
CA ALA A 130 -11.63 -8.68 -10.98
C ALA A 130 -10.52 -9.60 -10.45
N HIS A 131 -9.45 -9.01 -9.90
CA HIS A 131 -8.34 -9.76 -9.34
C HIS A 131 -8.63 -10.32 -7.94
N SER A 132 -9.42 -9.63 -7.11
CA SER A 132 -9.79 -10.09 -5.76
C SER A 132 -10.68 -11.34 -5.77
N ALA A 133 -11.23 -11.72 -6.93
CA ALA A 133 -12.04 -12.93 -7.09
C ALA A 133 -11.22 -14.23 -7.14
N SER A 134 -9.91 -14.18 -7.45
CA SER A 134 -9.04 -15.36 -7.48
C SER A 134 -7.93 -15.25 -6.42
N PRO A 135 -7.97 -16.06 -5.35
CA PRO A 135 -6.97 -16.02 -4.28
C PRO A 135 -5.62 -16.59 -4.69
N ALA A 136 -5.63 -17.55 -5.62
CA ALA A 136 -4.43 -18.20 -6.10
C ALA A 136 -3.80 -17.41 -7.25
N LEU A 137 -2.49 -17.24 -7.18
CA LEU A 137 -1.69 -16.69 -8.26
C LEU A 137 -1.17 -17.84 -9.13
N LYS A 138 -1.52 -17.83 -10.42
CA LYS A 138 -1.03 -18.83 -11.36
C LYS A 138 0.21 -18.29 -12.06
N TRP A 139 1.30 -19.07 -12.05
CA TRP A 139 2.47 -18.77 -12.88
C TRP A 139 2.08 -18.69 -14.36
N THR A 140 2.57 -17.68 -15.06
CA THR A 140 2.40 -17.52 -16.51
C THR A 140 3.70 -17.09 -17.16
N GLU A 141 3.83 -17.28 -18.47
CA GLU A 141 5.01 -16.85 -19.23
C GLU A 141 5.25 -15.33 -19.17
N LEU A 142 4.24 -14.53 -18.82
CA LEU A 142 4.42 -13.09 -18.59
C LEU A 142 5.32 -12.80 -17.38
N MET A 143 5.39 -13.73 -16.43
CA MET A 143 6.22 -13.62 -15.21
C MET A 143 7.66 -14.08 -15.46
N ALA A 144 7.96 -14.70 -16.60
CA ALA A 144 9.31 -15.11 -16.93
C ALA A 144 10.16 -13.90 -17.36
N ILE A 145 11.30 -13.73 -16.69
CA ILE A 145 12.36 -12.79 -17.02
C ILE A 145 13.29 -13.38 -18.08
N GLY A 146 13.42 -14.72 -18.12
CA GLY A 146 14.32 -15.44 -19.02
C GLY A 146 15.69 -15.72 -18.41
N ILE A 147 15.88 -15.44 -17.12
CA ILE A 147 17.05 -15.80 -16.33
C ILE A 147 16.64 -16.98 -15.44
N GLY A 148 17.16 -18.18 -15.73
CA GLY A 148 16.65 -19.42 -15.13
C GLY A 148 16.54 -19.42 -13.60
N TRP A 149 17.56 -18.96 -12.89
CA TRP A 149 17.54 -18.92 -11.42
C TRP A 149 16.57 -17.86 -10.86
N VAL A 150 16.31 -16.77 -11.59
CA VAL A 150 15.32 -15.74 -11.23
C VAL A 150 13.93 -16.33 -11.39
N ASP A 151 13.65 -16.91 -12.56
CA ASP A 151 12.36 -17.51 -12.87
C ASP A 151 12.02 -18.67 -11.91
N ASP A 152 13.01 -19.45 -11.49
CA ASP A 152 12.85 -20.51 -10.49
C ASP A 152 12.48 -19.94 -9.11
N GLN A 153 13.17 -18.89 -8.66
CA GLN A 153 12.84 -18.23 -7.38
C GLN A 153 11.48 -17.53 -7.41
N HIS A 154 11.09 -16.94 -8.53
CA HIS A 154 9.74 -16.37 -8.70
C HIS A 154 8.66 -17.46 -8.64
N ARG A 155 8.89 -18.63 -9.26
CA ARG A 155 7.98 -19.79 -9.14
C ARG A 155 7.84 -20.23 -7.68
N ASP A 156 8.95 -20.31 -6.94
CA ASP A 156 8.93 -20.65 -5.52
C ASP A 156 8.12 -19.62 -4.69
N MET A 157 8.23 -18.32 -5.00
CA MET A 157 7.41 -17.29 -4.36
C MET A 157 5.91 -17.47 -4.64
N VAL A 158 5.55 -17.74 -5.90
CA VAL A 158 4.16 -18.02 -6.29
C VAL A 158 3.62 -19.24 -5.57
N ASP A 159 4.42 -20.30 -5.43
CA ASP A 159 4.03 -21.52 -4.73
C ASP A 159 3.86 -21.31 -3.23
N LEU A 160 4.75 -20.53 -2.58
CA LEU A 160 4.61 -20.15 -1.17
C LEU A 160 3.40 -19.26 -0.93
N LEU A 161 3.13 -18.29 -1.80
CA LEU A 161 1.93 -17.47 -1.76
C LEU A 161 0.66 -18.33 -1.84
N ASN A 162 0.63 -19.29 -2.75
CA ASN A 162 -0.51 -20.19 -2.90
C ASN A 162 -0.70 -21.11 -1.68
N GLN A 163 0.38 -21.53 -1.03
CA GLN A 163 0.32 -22.26 0.25
C GLN A 163 -0.23 -21.38 1.37
N LEU A 164 0.24 -20.14 1.47
CA LEU A 164 -0.25 -19.13 2.41
C LEU A 164 -1.75 -18.89 2.24
N SER A 165 -2.22 -18.70 1.00
CA SER A 165 -3.65 -18.44 0.75
C SER A 165 -4.52 -19.62 1.17
N ARG A 166 -4.07 -20.86 0.92
CA ARG A 166 -4.77 -22.06 1.41
C ARG A 166 -4.82 -22.12 2.94
N ALA A 167 -3.68 -21.95 3.62
CA ALA A 167 -3.60 -22.00 5.08
C ALA A 167 -4.46 -20.91 5.74
N ALA A 168 -4.45 -19.70 5.17
CA ALA A 168 -5.22 -18.58 5.69
C ALA A 168 -6.74 -18.75 5.48
N ARG A 169 -7.15 -19.50 4.46
CA ARG A 169 -8.56 -19.84 4.19
C ARG A 169 -9.09 -20.98 5.06
N THR A 170 -8.25 -21.92 5.47
CA THR A 170 -8.62 -23.01 6.37
C THR A 170 -8.57 -22.61 7.85
N GLU A 171 -8.31 -21.32 8.14
CA GLU A 171 -8.12 -20.80 9.51
C GLU A 171 -7.03 -21.56 10.28
N ASP A 172 -6.06 -22.14 9.57
CA ASP A 172 -4.90 -22.78 10.18
C ASP A 172 -3.88 -21.71 10.54
N HIS A 173 -4.22 -20.92 11.57
CA HIS A 173 -3.41 -19.81 12.05
C HIS A 173 -2.00 -20.26 12.48
N ALA A 174 -1.86 -21.51 12.92
CA ALA A 174 -0.57 -22.08 13.31
C ALA A 174 0.35 -22.31 12.10
N ALA A 175 -0.21 -22.64 10.93
CA ALA A 175 0.55 -22.81 9.69
C ALA A 175 0.89 -21.49 8.98
N VAL A 176 0.07 -20.45 9.12
CA VAL A 176 0.28 -19.18 8.40
C VAL A 176 1.57 -18.47 8.80
N SER A 177 1.85 -18.36 10.11
CA SER A 177 3.03 -17.63 10.58
C SER A 177 4.36 -18.24 10.07
N PRO A 178 4.60 -19.57 10.17
CA PRO A 178 5.78 -20.19 9.59
C PRO A 178 5.91 -20.01 8.07
N LEU A 179 4.81 -20.16 7.33
CA LEU A 179 4.83 -19.95 5.87
C LEU A 179 5.16 -18.50 5.51
N LEU A 180 4.68 -17.54 6.30
CA LEU A 180 4.95 -16.13 6.08
C LEU A 180 6.44 -15.81 6.30
N GLN A 181 7.04 -16.42 7.32
CA GLN A 181 8.48 -16.32 7.57
C GLN A 181 9.32 -16.96 6.45
N GLN A 182 8.87 -18.10 5.91
CA GLN A 182 9.52 -18.73 4.75
C GLN A 182 9.46 -17.83 3.51
N PHE A 183 8.28 -17.25 3.23
CA PHE A 183 8.10 -16.30 2.14
C PHE A 183 9.05 -15.09 2.26
N LEU A 184 9.09 -14.46 3.44
CA LEU A 184 9.99 -13.34 3.72
C LEU A 184 11.47 -13.71 3.58
N HIS A 185 11.84 -14.91 4.01
CA HIS A 185 13.21 -15.38 3.88
C HIS A 185 13.60 -15.54 2.41
N LEU A 186 12.73 -16.18 1.61
CA LEU A 186 12.92 -16.34 0.18
C LEU A 186 13.03 -14.98 -0.52
N ALA A 187 12.12 -14.04 -0.24
CA ALA A 187 12.13 -12.69 -0.81
C ALA A 187 13.45 -11.96 -0.54
N ARG A 188 13.93 -11.95 0.72
CA ARG A 188 15.20 -11.30 1.09
C ARG A 188 16.41 -11.94 0.38
N GLN A 189 16.41 -13.27 0.23
CA GLN A 189 17.48 -13.97 -0.47
C GLN A 189 17.47 -13.68 -1.97
N HIS A 190 16.29 -13.66 -2.57
CA HIS A 190 16.06 -13.35 -3.97
C HIS A 190 16.51 -11.93 -4.31
N PHE A 191 16.03 -10.93 -3.58
CA PHE A 191 16.42 -9.52 -3.75
C PHE A 191 17.94 -9.34 -3.67
N ALA A 192 18.58 -9.97 -2.68
CA ALA A 192 20.03 -9.91 -2.53
C ALA A 192 20.78 -10.59 -3.70
N ALA A 193 20.19 -11.61 -4.34
CA ALA A 193 20.77 -12.26 -5.51
C ALA A 193 20.63 -11.40 -6.77
N GLU A 194 19.47 -10.78 -6.98
CA GLU A 194 19.20 -9.86 -8.10
C GLU A 194 20.09 -8.62 -8.05
N GLU A 195 20.22 -8.02 -6.86
CA GLU A 195 21.11 -6.88 -6.68
C GLU A 195 22.56 -7.25 -7.00
N ARG A 196 23.07 -8.40 -6.55
CA ARG A 196 24.41 -8.87 -6.93
C ARG A 196 24.52 -9.09 -8.44
N HIS A 197 23.46 -9.60 -9.07
CA HIS A 197 23.41 -9.84 -10.50
C HIS A 197 23.48 -8.53 -11.30
N LEU A 198 22.67 -7.54 -10.94
CA LEU A 198 22.66 -6.21 -11.56
C LEU A 198 23.99 -5.48 -11.34
N GLU A 199 24.56 -5.56 -10.14
CA GLU A 199 25.86 -4.97 -9.78
C GLU A 199 26.98 -5.55 -10.65
N ALA A 200 27.02 -6.88 -10.79
CA ALA A 200 28.00 -7.55 -11.64
C ALA A 200 27.88 -7.17 -13.13
N ARG A 201 26.69 -6.75 -13.59
CA ARG A 201 26.44 -6.28 -14.96
C ARG A 201 26.62 -4.77 -15.13
N GLY A 202 26.94 -4.03 -14.05
CA GLY A 202 27.09 -2.57 -14.09
C GLY A 202 25.79 -1.82 -14.40
N ARG A 203 24.63 -2.43 -14.14
CA ARG A 203 23.31 -1.80 -14.32
C ARG A 203 23.05 -0.80 -13.18
N PRO A 204 22.21 0.23 -13.38
CA PRO A 204 21.80 1.10 -12.27
C PRO A 204 21.08 0.30 -11.17
N LEU A 205 21.51 0.43 -9.91
CA LEU A 205 20.94 -0.31 -8.76
C LEU A 205 20.12 0.54 -7.79
N SER A 206 20.29 1.86 -7.80
CA SER A 206 19.73 2.71 -6.74
C SER A 206 18.20 2.66 -6.70
N GLY A 207 17.54 2.64 -7.86
CA GLY A 207 16.09 2.48 -7.98
C GLY A 207 15.63 1.11 -7.48
N HIS A 208 16.18 0.04 -8.07
CA HIS A 208 15.86 -1.34 -7.73
C HIS A 208 16.01 -1.65 -6.22
N ARG A 209 17.14 -1.27 -5.61
CA ARG A 209 17.37 -1.40 -4.16
C ARG A 209 16.36 -0.62 -3.33
N ALA A 210 15.98 0.58 -3.78
CA ALA A 210 14.99 1.39 -3.09
C ALA A 210 13.60 0.76 -3.14
N ASP A 211 13.22 0.16 -4.27
CA ASP A 211 11.96 -0.57 -4.39
C ASP A 211 11.95 -1.83 -3.53
N HIS A 212 13.01 -2.64 -3.52
CA HIS A 212 13.13 -3.79 -2.60
C HIS A 212 13.01 -3.38 -1.13
N ALA A 213 13.74 -2.34 -0.73
CA ALA A 213 13.71 -1.84 0.64
C ALA A 213 12.31 -1.34 1.03
N ARG A 214 11.63 -0.62 0.12
CA ARG A 214 10.25 -0.18 0.30
C ARG A 214 9.30 -1.36 0.47
N MET A 215 9.37 -2.33 -0.43
CA MET A 215 8.50 -3.50 -0.45
C MET A 215 8.61 -4.34 0.83
N LEU A 216 9.82 -4.52 1.36
CA LEU A 216 10.03 -5.20 2.65
C LEU A 216 9.48 -4.39 3.83
N ALA A 217 9.70 -3.08 3.85
CA ALA A 217 9.21 -2.21 4.92
C ALA A 217 7.67 -2.14 4.98
N GLU A 218 7.01 -2.06 3.82
CA GLU A 218 5.55 -2.07 3.71
C GLU A 218 4.97 -3.40 4.19
N PHE A 219 5.60 -4.52 3.81
CA PHE A 219 5.20 -5.84 4.30
C PHE A 219 5.34 -5.93 5.83
N ASP A 220 6.49 -5.54 6.39
CA ASP A 220 6.73 -5.60 7.84
C ASP A 220 5.71 -4.72 8.60
N GLN A 221 5.36 -3.55 8.06
CA GLN A 221 4.35 -2.67 8.63
C GLN A 221 2.95 -3.30 8.62
N LEU A 222 2.54 -3.95 7.52
CA LEU A 222 1.24 -4.61 7.42
C LEU A 222 1.18 -5.87 8.28
N ALA A 223 2.26 -6.65 8.35
CA ALA A 223 2.34 -7.84 9.19
C ALA A 223 2.28 -7.50 10.69
N ALA A 224 2.77 -6.32 11.08
CA ALA A 224 2.70 -5.82 12.46
C ALA A 224 1.37 -5.14 12.82
N ALA A 225 0.55 -4.76 11.83
CA ALA A 225 -0.68 -4.02 12.07
C ALA A 225 -1.75 -4.91 12.71
N GLU A 226 -1.99 -4.70 14.01
CA GLU A 226 -3.06 -5.35 14.77
C GLU A 226 -4.42 -5.16 14.07
N GLY A 227 -5.21 -6.24 13.97
CA GLY A 227 -6.56 -6.21 13.39
C GLY A 227 -6.67 -6.72 11.95
N HIS A 228 -5.57 -6.87 11.21
CA HIS A 228 -5.60 -7.59 9.95
C HIS A 228 -5.48 -9.09 10.22
N GLY A 229 -6.54 -9.85 9.94
CA GLY A 229 -6.42 -11.31 9.91
C GLY A 229 -5.38 -11.72 8.86
N PRO A 230 -4.54 -12.74 9.10
CA PRO A 230 -3.50 -13.16 8.14
C PRO A 230 -4.04 -13.42 6.72
N ARG A 231 -5.31 -13.80 6.61
CA ARG A 231 -6.04 -13.95 5.35
C ARG A 231 -6.15 -12.66 4.55
N ILE A 232 -6.42 -11.52 5.19
CA ILE A 232 -6.56 -10.24 4.49
C ILE A 232 -5.23 -9.86 3.84
N LEU A 233 -4.13 -9.95 4.61
CA LEU A 233 -2.78 -9.69 4.12
C LEU A 233 -2.44 -10.58 2.92
N VAL A 234 -2.69 -11.89 3.03
CA VAL A 234 -2.32 -12.85 1.99
C VAL A 234 -3.18 -12.69 0.74
N ASP A 235 -4.51 -12.73 0.86
CA ASP A 235 -5.42 -12.78 -0.29
C ASP A 235 -5.57 -11.42 -0.99
N HIS A 236 -5.35 -10.31 -0.27
CA HIS A 236 -5.65 -8.96 -0.77
C HIS A 236 -4.43 -8.03 -0.90
N TYR A 237 -3.25 -8.45 -0.47
CA TYR A 237 -2.03 -7.65 -0.62
C TYR A 237 -0.88 -8.46 -1.21
N LEU A 238 -0.51 -9.59 -0.59
CA LEU A 238 0.73 -10.31 -0.93
C LEU A 238 0.78 -10.78 -2.39
N ARG A 239 -0.36 -11.14 -2.98
CA ARG A 239 -0.43 -11.48 -4.40
C ARG A 239 -0.06 -10.31 -5.32
N PHE A 240 -0.51 -9.10 -4.97
CA PHE A 240 -0.19 -7.90 -5.74
C PHE A 240 1.26 -7.49 -5.55
N TRP A 241 1.78 -7.67 -4.33
CA TRP A 241 3.19 -7.50 -4.02
C TRP A 241 4.08 -8.38 -4.91
N VAL A 242 3.75 -9.66 -5.08
CA VAL A 242 4.49 -10.56 -5.99
C VAL A 242 4.39 -10.11 -7.44
N MET A 243 3.19 -9.70 -7.89
CA MET A 243 2.99 -9.25 -9.26
C MET A 243 3.69 -7.91 -9.55
N GLU A 244 3.66 -6.95 -8.63
CA GLU A 244 4.39 -5.68 -8.76
C GLU A 244 5.89 -5.93 -8.86
N HIS A 245 6.45 -6.78 -7.98
CA HIS A 245 7.86 -7.16 -8.01
C HIS A 245 8.26 -7.69 -9.40
N ILE A 246 7.61 -8.79 -9.81
CA ILE A 246 8.01 -9.49 -11.02
C ILE A 246 7.71 -8.66 -12.27
N LEU A 247 6.46 -8.19 -12.42
CA LEU A 247 6.00 -7.59 -13.67
C LEU A 247 6.33 -6.09 -13.77
N GLY A 248 6.46 -5.40 -12.64
CA GLY A 248 6.68 -3.96 -12.58
C GLY A 248 8.14 -3.57 -12.36
N ILE A 249 8.92 -4.37 -11.63
CA ILE A 249 10.30 -4.03 -11.25
C ILE A 249 11.29 -4.91 -12.02
N ASP A 250 11.24 -6.23 -11.82
CA ASP A 250 12.22 -7.16 -12.39
C ASP A 250 12.19 -7.17 -13.91
N ARG A 251 11.00 -7.18 -14.51
CA ARG A 251 10.88 -7.09 -15.97
C ARG A 251 11.52 -5.83 -16.52
N GLN A 252 11.46 -4.71 -15.80
CA GLN A 252 12.05 -3.45 -16.24
C GLN A 252 13.58 -3.45 -16.09
N ASP A 253 14.07 -4.01 -14.98
CA ASP A 253 15.48 -3.86 -14.59
C ASP A 253 16.37 -5.04 -15.04
N LEU A 254 15.84 -6.26 -15.12
CA LEU A 254 16.59 -7.48 -15.42
C LEU A 254 16.48 -7.92 -16.89
N MET A 255 15.42 -7.54 -17.60
CA MET A 255 15.34 -7.82 -19.04
C MET A 255 16.31 -6.92 -19.83
N GLU A 256 16.80 -7.45 -20.95
CA GLU A 256 17.70 -6.77 -21.90
C GLU A 256 16.95 -5.84 -22.85
#